data_AF-A0A661RHU7-F1
#
_entry.id   AF-A0A661RHU7-F1
#
_cell.length_a   1.000
_cell.length_b   1.000
_cell.length_c   1.000
_cell.angle_alpha   90.00
_cell.angle_beta   90.00
_cell.angle_gamma   90.00
#
_symmetry.space_group_name_H-M   'P 1'
#
loop_
_entity.id
_entity.type
_entity.pdbx_description
1 polymer ?
#
loop_
_entity_poly.entity_id
_entity_poly.type
_entity_poly.pdbx_seq_one_letter_code
_entity_poly.pdbx_strand_id
1 'polypeptide(L)'
;MKSIQAEFEKISKKITIQKDAKEEDWAKVCRKFNDDVSRVCNVMDKEDYTGLFECFDDDNKRFFYLVKEDKNLYRMKRKHFLDNLGLK
;
A
#
# COMPACT_ATOMS: atom_id res chain seq x y z
N MET A 1 -6.92 -9.36 -1.75
CA MET A 1 -6.10 -8.51 -0.86
C MET A 1 -7.00 -7.39 -0.35
N LYS A 2 -6.84 -6.96 0.90
CA LYS A 2 -7.67 -5.87 1.47
C LYS A 2 -6.92 -4.55 1.34
N SER A 3 -7.65 -3.46 1.17
CA SER A 3 -7.10 -2.10 1.15
C SER A 3 -7.97 -1.13 1.92
N ILE A 4 -7.39 -0.02 2.38
CA ILE A 4 -8.11 1.09 3.00
C ILE A 4 -7.50 2.41 2.57
N GLN A 5 -8.34 3.42 2.35
CA GLN A 5 -7.87 4.74 1.96
C GLN A 5 -7.10 5.41 3.10
N ALA A 6 -6.02 6.08 2.74
CA ALA A 6 -5.10 6.74 3.66
C ALA A 6 -4.69 8.12 3.14
N GLU A 7 -4.16 8.91 4.06
CA GLU A 7 -3.45 10.14 3.80
C GLU A 7 -1.96 9.91 4.06
N PHE A 8 -1.12 10.49 3.21
CA PHE A 8 0.33 10.39 3.32
C PHE A 8 0.97 11.77 3.27
N GLU A 9 1.67 12.12 4.34
CA GLU A 9 2.48 13.32 4.42
C GLU A 9 3.93 13.00 4.06
N LYS A 10 4.39 13.50 2.91
CA LYS A 10 5.69 13.13 2.33
C LYS A 10 6.89 13.53 3.20
N ILE A 11 6.82 14.66 3.90
CA ILE A 11 7.94 15.22 4.68
C ILE A 11 8.18 14.39 5.96
N SER A 12 7.13 14.18 6.74
CA SER A 12 7.18 13.41 7.99
C SER A 12 7.12 11.89 7.75
N LYS A 13 6.82 11.46 6.52
CA LYS A 13 6.43 10.09 6.15
C LYS A 13 5.26 9.56 6.98
N LYS A 14 4.44 10.47 7.53
CA LYS A 14 3.30 10.10 8.36
C LYS A 14 2.19 9.54 7.47
N ILE A 15 1.70 8.35 7.85
CA ILE A 15 0.57 7.70 7.20
C ILE A 15 -0.60 7.75 8.18
N THR A 16 -1.75 8.24 7.75
CA THR A 16 -2.98 8.30 8.56
C THR A 16 -4.10 7.59 7.80
N ILE A 17 -4.86 6.72 8.46
CA ILE A 17 -6.05 6.14 7.82
C ILE A 17 -7.09 7.26 7.76
N GLN A 18 -7.71 7.47 6.61
CA GLN A 18 -8.69 8.53 6.47
C GLN A 18 -9.89 8.25 7.39
N LYS A 19 -10.42 9.30 8.04
CA LYS A 19 -11.56 9.16 8.94
C LYS A 19 -12.75 8.60 8.15
N ASP A 20 -13.41 7.58 8.69
CA ASP A 20 -14.54 6.87 8.07
C ASP A 20 -14.20 6.06 6.80
N ALA A 21 -12.91 5.85 6.52
CA ALA A 21 -12.50 4.95 5.44
C ALA A 21 -12.96 3.52 5.71
N LYS A 22 -13.43 2.85 4.65
CA LYS A 22 -13.88 1.46 4.69
C LYS A 22 -12.84 0.56 4.04
N GLU A 23 -12.78 -0.68 4.51
CA GLU A 23 -12.00 -1.69 3.82
C GLU A 23 -12.63 -2.01 2.46
N GLU A 24 -11.79 -2.06 1.45
CA GLU A 24 -12.14 -2.36 0.06
C GLU A 24 -11.31 -3.55 -0.46
N ASP A 25 -11.82 -4.18 -1.50
CA ASP A 25 -11.04 -5.17 -2.25
C ASP A 25 -10.01 -4.45 -3.10
N TRP A 26 -8.73 -4.73 -2.86
CA TRP A 26 -7.64 -4.06 -3.57
C TRP A 26 -7.72 -4.25 -5.09
N ALA A 27 -8.16 -5.41 -5.58
CA ALA A 27 -8.29 -5.64 -7.02
C ALA A 27 -9.39 -4.76 -7.64
N LYS A 28 -10.44 -4.43 -6.88
CA LYS A 28 -11.46 -3.46 -7.32
C LYS A 28 -10.91 -2.05 -7.33
N VAL A 29 -10.09 -1.69 -6.33
CA VAL A 29 -9.43 -0.38 -6.27
C VAL A 29 -8.48 -0.19 -7.45
N CYS A 30 -7.64 -1.17 -7.78
CA CYS A 30 -6.77 -1.13 -8.97
C CYS A 30 -7.57 -0.84 -10.24
N ARG A 31 -8.64 -1.60 -10.49
CA ARG A 31 -9.51 -1.39 -11.66
C ARG A 31 -10.17 -0.02 -11.69
N LYS A 32 -10.55 0.54 -10.54
CA LYS A 32 -11.13 1.88 -10.43
C LYS A 32 -10.15 2.97 -10.90
N PHE A 33 -8.85 2.73 -10.75
CA PHE A 33 -7.79 3.64 -11.19
C PHE A 33 -7.10 3.15 -12.47
N ASN A 34 -7.80 2.37 -13.32
CA ASN A 34 -7.26 1.83 -14.57
C ASN A 34 -5.92 1.09 -14.42
N ASP A 35 -5.72 0.45 -13.26
CA ASP A 35 -4.48 -0.21 -12.84
C ASP A 35 -3.26 0.74 -12.76
N ASP A 36 -3.47 2.06 -12.83
CA ASP A 36 -2.45 3.10 -12.59
C ASP A 36 -2.22 3.28 -11.07
N VAL A 37 -1.51 2.30 -10.53
CA VAL A 37 -1.15 2.21 -9.11
C VAL A 37 0.33 1.93 -8.92
N SER A 38 0.95 2.61 -7.97
CA SER A 38 2.38 2.49 -7.68
C SER A 38 2.64 2.32 -6.19
N ARG A 39 3.61 1.48 -5.82
CA ARG A 39 3.99 1.31 -4.41
C ARG A 39 4.89 2.45 -3.96
N VAL A 40 4.46 3.16 -2.91
CA VAL A 40 5.22 4.26 -2.32
C VAL A 40 6.23 3.74 -1.29
N CYS A 41 5.78 2.92 -0.34
CA CYS A 41 6.66 2.37 0.70
C CYS A 41 6.10 1.09 1.34
N ASN A 42 6.96 0.40 2.08
CA ASN A 42 6.55 -0.67 2.99
C ASN A 42 6.05 -0.07 4.30
N VAL A 43 4.99 -0.67 4.85
CA VAL A 43 4.42 -0.28 6.13
C VAL A 43 4.66 -1.42 7.10
N MET A 44 5.38 -1.16 8.18
CA MET A 44 5.68 -2.17 9.21
C MET A 44 4.89 -1.94 10.51
N ASP A 45 4.40 -0.72 10.71
CA ASP A 45 3.92 -0.27 12.03
C ASP A 45 2.39 -0.09 12.08
N LYS A 46 1.67 -0.48 11.03
CA LYS A 46 0.20 -0.45 10.98
C LYS A 46 -0.39 -1.83 10.84
N GLU A 47 -0.59 -2.45 12.01
CA GLU A 47 -1.36 -3.69 12.25
C GLU A 47 -1.27 -4.71 11.12
N ASP A 48 -2.22 -4.62 10.19
CA ASP A 48 -2.52 -5.60 9.16
C ASP A 48 -2.09 -5.17 7.75
N TYR A 49 -1.65 -3.92 7.56
CA TYR A 49 -1.29 -3.36 6.26
C TYR A 49 0.22 -3.36 6.04
N THR A 50 0.65 -3.83 4.87
CA THR A 50 2.07 -4.11 4.58
C THR A 50 2.69 -3.14 3.58
N GLY A 51 1.88 -2.38 2.85
CA GLY A 51 2.34 -1.44 1.84
C GLY A 51 1.42 -0.24 1.69
N LEU A 52 2.02 0.90 1.38
CA LEU A 52 1.33 2.11 0.94
C LEU A 52 1.46 2.20 -0.58
N PHE A 53 0.33 2.41 -1.25
CA PHE A 53 0.25 2.60 -2.69
C PHE A 53 -0.34 3.97 -2.99
N GLU A 54 0.16 4.60 -4.05
CA GLU A 54 -0.46 5.76 -4.68
C GLU A 54 -1.23 5.31 -5.92
N CYS A 55 -2.39 5.91 -6.15
CA CYS A 55 -3.27 5.65 -7.28
C CYS A 55 -3.65 6.99 -7.92
N PHE A 56 -3.79 7.02 -9.24
CA PHE A 56 -4.19 8.22 -9.97
C PHE A 56 -5.55 8.00 -10.63
N ASP A 57 -6.48 8.93 -10.45
CA ASP A 57 -7.71 8.94 -11.23
C ASP A 57 -7.51 9.56 -12.62
N ASP A 58 -8.56 9.55 -13.43
CA ASP A 58 -8.54 10.12 -14.79
C ASP A 58 -8.25 11.64 -14.81
N ASP A 59 -8.45 12.34 -13.68
CA ASP A 59 -8.11 13.75 -13.50
C ASP A 59 -6.66 13.96 -13.01
N ASN A 60 -5.83 12.90 -12.97
CA ASN A 60 -4.51 12.88 -12.32
C ASN A 60 -4.52 13.27 -10.83
N LYS A 61 -5.66 13.13 -10.15
CA LYS A 61 -5.72 13.30 -8.70
C LYS A 61 -5.14 12.07 -8.04
N ARG A 62 -4.22 12.33 -7.12
CA ARG A 62 -3.51 11.28 -6.38
C ARG A 62 -4.27 10.88 -5.13
N PHE A 63 -4.44 9.58 -4.96
CA PHE A 63 -5.01 8.94 -3.77
C PHE A 63 -4.01 7.98 -3.16
N PHE A 64 -4.07 7.76 -1.85
CA PHE A 64 -3.23 6.77 -1.19
C PHE A 64 -4.08 5.66 -0.56
N TYR A 65 -3.60 4.44 -0.69
CA TYR A 65 -4.21 3.26 -0.09
C TYR A 65 -3.17 2.46 0.69
N LEU A 66 -3.53 2.08 1.90
CA LEU A 66 -2.86 1.03 2.63
C LEU A 66 -3.38 -0.30 2.14
N VAL A 67 -2.48 -1.23 1.82
CA VAL A 67 -2.81 -2.55 1.28
C VAL A 67 -2.25 -3.64 2.18
N LYS A 68 -3.13 -4.56 2.56
CA LYS A 68 -2.78 -5.84 3.18
C LYS A 68 -2.49 -6.82 2.06
N GLU A 69 -1.24 -6.88 1.66
CA GLU A 69 -0.77 -7.95 0.78
C GLU A 69 -0.90 -9.28 1.53
N ASP A 70 -1.14 -10.37 0.80
CA ASP A 70 -1.17 -11.70 1.40
C ASP A 70 0.12 -11.92 2.21
N LYS A 71 0.00 -12.36 3.47
CA LYS A 71 1.13 -12.62 4.38
C LYS A 71 2.15 -13.56 3.74
N ASN A 72 1.71 -14.47 2.88
CA ASN A 72 2.59 -15.38 2.14
C ASN A 72 3.43 -14.65 1.09
N LEU A 73 2.80 -13.77 0.30
CA LEU A 73 3.47 -12.96 -0.72
C LEU A 73 4.42 -11.94 -0.09
N TYR A 74 4.02 -11.30 1.01
CA TYR A 74 4.86 -10.38 1.77
C TYR A 74 6.10 -11.07 2.38
N ARG A 75 5.91 -12.22 3.06
CA ARG A 75 7.02 -13.00 3.63
C ARG A 75 8.03 -13.41 2.56
N MET A 76 7.55 -13.83 1.40
CA MET A 76 8.40 -14.19 0.26
C MET A 76 9.20 -12.98 -0.26
N LYS A 77 8.53 -11.84 -0.52
CA LYS A 77 9.20 -10.60 -0.97
C LYS A 77 10.24 -10.11 0.05
N ARG A 78 9.90 -10.13 1.34
CA ARG A 78 10.81 -9.73 2.43
C ARG A 78 12.02 -10.66 2.54
N LYS A 79 11.80 -11.98 2.44
CA LYS A 79 12.89 -12.96 2.42
C LYS A 79 13.84 -12.69 1.25
N HIS A 80 13.31 -12.55 0.03
CA HIS A 80 14.12 -12.26 -1.15
C HIS A 80 14.86 -10.92 -1.05
N PHE A 81 14.23 -9.89 -0.47
CA PHE A 81 14.87 -8.61 -0.25
C PHE A 81 16.06 -8.70 0.73
N LEU A 82 15.90 -9.42 1.84
CA LEU A 82 16.99 -9.65 2.81
C LEU A 82 18.10 -10.52 2.22
N ASP A 83 17.73 -11.57 1.48
CA ASP A 83 18.67 -12.45 0.77
C ASP A 83 19.51 -11.64 -0.24
N ASN A 84 18.88 -10.72 -0.98
CA ASN A 84 19.56 -9.85 -1.95
C ASN A 84 20.47 -8.80 -1.31
N LEU A 85 20.27 -8.48 -0.02
CA LEU A 85 21.17 -7.60 0.75
C LEU A 85 22.33 -8.36 1.40
N GLY A 86 22.41 -9.70 1.24
CA GLY A 86 23.48 -10.53 1.82
C GLY A 86 23.42 -10.66 3.35
N LEU A 87 22.32 -10.23 3.97
CA LEU A 87 22.09 -10.34 5.41
C LEU A 87 21.46 -11.70 5.69
N LYS A 88 22.31 -12.71 5.92
CA LYS A 88 21.91 -14.05 6.36
C LYS A 88 21.80 -14.14 7.88
#